data_AF-A0A7L4QSD7-F1
#
_entry.id   AF-A0A7L4QSD7-F1
#
_cell.length_a   1.000
_cell.length_b   1.000
_cell.length_c   1.000
_cell.angle_alpha   90.00
_cell.angle_beta   90.00
_cell.angle_gamma   90.00
#
_symmetry.space_group_name_H-M   'P 1'
#
loop_
_entity.id
_entity.type
_entity.pdbx_description
1 polymer ?
#
loop_
_entity_poly.entity_id
_entity_poly.type
_entity_poly.pdbx_seq_one_letter_code
_entity_poly.pdbx_strand_id
1 'polypeptide(L)'
;MADAHDKDKVIFAATMAATFEPESMTNDKLEAATKGHGALVIPVFAAANSLAEDIFCPIGGPEMALMNRMTMVDAAAPELPLDMVIDKAVKASMRAGASPENAALIVAALAYFSGSCARSGVPLGNRKLGAIARMHAGAPRTSAIALVTGKFTHRIPAFPAYLAVYEALMAKKLTTVDGAILPPFIAGGAIYGHSALGEDYNIPELAYNAAKVGTGAMMQSMEGAGITAYALWPALIGAAVAMEIVHPDALLGEKFGKFGQVDSALLAGQGARDAAKLPEKLHIRGTHEEYDTAKVIGDFGLILKDIGGPSVIGSMALSEIFAGFEESPMIGAGFSGGPVNPPLGHLEGDCVPAMRLLLMNGGDVFAVAEAIRDYKMNSFIDPEVALCALNTISRKAEQVTRGSITKACILASEGVRDRAIYRRAAHTYDLMKAGKTVAEATRTLDEERKAFVEERGSAILSGFTGRKISLKFTEIKPHGRRTDKFTARYWGFDANASYDVTIDGKTYHVENLSGKEVPAFALEGKNRDNPDWGTVLFAGAVLTQELMYIGHTIINITVPAAVAALLGVDPKKAAKDAEDGAYLTRAIPGAGEKAREVAQLANSVYEKITTPFP
;
A
#
# COMPACT_ATOMS: atom_id res chain seq x y z
N MET A 1 -49.93 -3.33 21.13
CA MET A 1 -49.12 -4.55 20.99
C MET A 1 -47.76 -4.09 20.49
N ALA A 2 -46.66 -4.49 21.14
CA ALA A 2 -45.33 -4.20 20.61
C ALA A 2 -45.19 -4.89 19.25
N ASP A 3 -44.71 -4.16 18.23
CA ASP A 3 -44.45 -4.72 16.91
C ASP A 3 -43.43 -5.85 17.05
N ALA A 4 -43.81 -7.07 16.66
CA ALA A 4 -42.96 -8.25 16.77
C ALA A 4 -41.66 -8.14 15.96
N HIS A 5 -41.58 -7.17 15.05
CA HIS A 5 -40.43 -6.91 14.18
C HIS A 5 -39.72 -5.57 14.46
N ASP A 6 -39.95 -4.94 15.62
CA ASP A 6 -39.33 -3.64 15.94
C ASP A 6 -37.79 -3.71 15.88
N LYS A 7 -37.18 -4.74 16.47
CA LYS A 7 -35.73 -4.94 16.42
C LYS A 7 -35.21 -5.06 14.99
N ASP A 8 -35.90 -5.83 14.15
CA ASP A 8 -35.51 -6.05 12.75
C ASP A 8 -35.56 -4.74 11.95
N LYS A 9 -36.62 -3.93 12.15
CA LYS A 9 -36.77 -2.61 11.52
C LYS A 9 -35.67 -1.65 11.95
N VAL A 10 -35.31 -1.65 13.25
CA VAL A 10 -34.23 -0.81 13.77
C VAL A 10 -32.89 -1.21 13.17
N ILE A 11 -32.56 -2.50 13.16
CA ILE A 11 -31.31 -3.01 12.60
C ILE A 11 -31.23 -2.71 11.10
N PHE A 12 -32.32 -2.94 10.36
CA PHE A 12 -32.39 -2.64 8.93
C PHE A 12 -32.13 -1.15 8.66
N ALA A 13 -32.86 -0.26 9.33
CA ALA A 13 -32.72 1.19 9.12
C ALA A 13 -31.32 1.70 9.48
N ALA A 14 -30.73 1.21 10.59
CA ALA A 14 -29.37 1.55 10.98
C ALA A 14 -28.33 1.06 9.96
N THR A 15 -28.48 -0.18 9.47
CA THR A 15 -27.58 -0.77 8.48
C THR A 15 -27.64 -0.04 7.14
N MET A 16 -28.85 0.26 6.66
CA MET A 16 -29.06 1.01 5.41
C MET A 16 -28.49 2.42 5.50
N ALA A 17 -28.65 3.10 6.64
CA ALA A 17 -28.10 4.43 6.83
C ALA A 17 -26.56 4.42 6.88
N ALA A 18 -25.95 3.45 7.57
CA ALA A 18 -24.50 3.35 7.68
C ALA A 18 -23.82 2.98 6.36
N THR A 19 -24.52 2.27 5.46
CA THR A 19 -24.01 1.82 4.15
C THR A 19 -24.46 2.69 2.98
N PHE A 20 -25.20 3.77 3.23
CA PHE A 20 -25.78 4.63 2.20
C PHE A 20 -24.73 5.18 1.21
N GLU A 21 -23.60 5.62 1.73
CA GLU A 21 -22.44 6.06 0.95
C GLU A 21 -21.13 5.64 1.64
N PRO A 22 -20.01 5.46 0.90
CA PRO A 22 -18.73 5.07 1.49
C PRO A 22 -18.30 5.99 2.66
N GLU A 23 -18.49 7.30 2.51
CA GLU A 23 -18.21 8.32 3.53
C GLU A 23 -18.92 8.08 4.88
N SER A 24 -20.04 7.37 4.90
CA SER A 24 -20.79 7.09 6.13
C SER A 24 -20.03 6.13 7.07
N MET A 25 -19.00 5.45 6.58
CA MET A 25 -18.20 4.49 7.35
C MET A 25 -16.78 4.99 7.66
N THR A 26 -16.39 6.18 7.21
CA THR A 26 -15.02 6.69 7.34
C THR A 26 -14.97 8.18 7.64
N ASN A 27 -13.86 8.64 8.22
CA ASN A 27 -13.52 10.05 8.35
C ASN A 27 -12.42 10.52 7.38
N ASP A 28 -11.89 9.64 6.51
CA ASP A 28 -10.75 9.91 5.60
C ASP A 28 -11.05 10.84 4.42
N LYS A 29 -12.16 11.61 4.47
CA LYS A 29 -12.54 12.63 3.48
C LYS A 29 -12.33 12.18 2.02
N LEU A 30 -12.79 10.98 1.71
CA LEU A 30 -12.50 10.26 0.45
C LEU A 30 -12.86 11.02 -0.83
N GLU A 31 -13.84 11.91 -0.77
CA GLU A 31 -14.18 12.78 -1.89
C GLU A 31 -12.97 13.57 -2.41
N ALA A 32 -12.07 14.02 -1.53
CA ALA A 32 -10.83 14.70 -1.92
C ALA A 32 -9.88 13.78 -2.70
N ALA A 33 -9.84 12.49 -2.37
CA ALA A 33 -9.03 11.49 -3.05
C ALA A 33 -9.50 11.25 -4.50
N THR A 34 -10.76 11.55 -4.85
CA THR A 34 -11.27 11.45 -6.23
C THR A 34 -10.61 12.47 -7.18
N LYS A 35 -9.93 13.46 -6.61
CA LYS A 35 -9.15 14.50 -7.29
C LYS A 35 -7.66 14.39 -6.98
N GLY A 36 -7.20 13.26 -6.45
CA GLY A 36 -5.79 13.00 -6.15
C GLY A 36 -5.22 13.87 -5.02
N HIS A 37 -6.06 14.52 -4.22
CA HIS A 37 -5.60 15.36 -3.13
C HIS A 37 -5.17 14.50 -1.94
N GLY A 38 -3.86 14.48 -1.68
CA GLY A 38 -3.27 13.83 -0.50
C GLY A 38 -3.03 12.32 -0.63
N ALA A 39 -3.66 11.65 -1.58
CA ALA A 39 -3.51 10.21 -1.85
C ALA A 39 -3.78 9.89 -3.33
N LEU A 40 -3.26 8.76 -3.82
CA LEU A 40 -3.45 8.28 -5.20
C LEU A 40 -4.12 6.89 -5.27
N VAL A 41 -4.72 6.43 -4.17
CA VAL A 41 -5.45 5.15 -4.10
C VAL A 41 -6.51 5.00 -5.20
N ILE A 42 -7.35 6.02 -5.44
CA ILE A 42 -8.38 5.97 -6.49
C ILE A 42 -7.76 5.97 -7.90
N PRO A 43 -6.77 6.81 -8.22
CA PRO A 43 -6.01 6.67 -9.46
C PRO A 43 -5.43 5.27 -9.72
N VAL A 44 -4.90 4.60 -8.70
CA VAL A 44 -4.39 3.21 -8.84
C VAL A 44 -5.51 2.25 -9.19
N PHE A 45 -6.66 2.29 -8.50
CA PHE A 45 -7.83 1.49 -8.86
C PHE A 45 -8.34 1.80 -10.27
N ALA A 46 -8.37 3.08 -10.67
CA ALA A 46 -8.84 3.49 -11.99
C ALA A 46 -7.95 2.96 -13.12
N ALA A 47 -6.62 3.02 -12.95
CA ALA A 47 -5.66 2.42 -13.86
C ALA A 47 -5.79 0.89 -13.90
N ALA A 48 -5.89 0.25 -12.74
CA ALA A 48 -6.03 -1.20 -12.64
C ALA A 48 -7.31 -1.72 -13.30
N ASN A 49 -8.44 -1.06 -13.07
CA ASN A 49 -9.70 -1.34 -13.77
C ASN A 49 -9.53 -1.17 -15.29
N SER A 50 -8.96 -0.05 -15.74
CA SER A 50 -8.77 0.17 -17.18
C SER A 50 -7.94 -0.93 -17.85
N LEU A 51 -6.84 -1.35 -17.22
CA LEU A 51 -5.99 -2.43 -17.72
C LEU A 51 -6.74 -3.77 -17.73
N ALA A 52 -7.45 -4.10 -16.65
CA ALA A 52 -8.21 -5.34 -16.56
C ALA A 52 -9.29 -5.42 -17.65
N GLU A 53 -10.01 -4.33 -17.93
CA GLU A 53 -11.05 -4.32 -18.98
C GLU A 53 -10.48 -4.46 -20.40
N ASP A 54 -9.23 -4.05 -20.64
CA ASP A 54 -8.56 -4.28 -21.93
C ASP A 54 -8.02 -5.72 -22.05
N ILE A 55 -7.63 -6.35 -20.94
CA ILE A 55 -7.16 -7.74 -20.90
C ILE A 55 -8.32 -8.73 -21.05
N PHE A 56 -9.42 -8.50 -20.33
CA PHE A 56 -10.54 -9.44 -20.16
C PHE A 56 -11.83 -9.00 -20.86
N CYS A 57 -11.79 -8.04 -21.80
CA CYS A 57 -12.96 -7.41 -22.40
C CYS A 57 -14.11 -8.40 -22.68
N PRO A 58 -15.24 -8.31 -21.94
CA PRO A 58 -16.32 -9.31 -22.03
C PRO A 58 -17.15 -9.21 -23.32
N ILE A 59 -16.89 -8.22 -24.18
CA ILE A 59 -17.64 -7.94 -25.42
C ILE A 59 -16.88 -8.44 -26.67
N GLY A 60 -15.61 -8.82 -26.52
CA GLY A 60 -14.80 -9.40 -27.59
C GLY A 60 -14.82 -10.93 -27.56
N GLY A 61 -14.87 -11.58 -28.72
CA GLY A 61 -14.58 -13.02 -28.79
C GLY A 61 -13.18 -13.34 -28.27
N PRO A 62 -12.82 -14.61 -28.05
CA PRO A 62 -11.51 -15.03 -27.50
C PRO A 62 -10.29 -14.41 -28.20
N GLU A 63 -10.42 -14.03 -29.47
CA GLU A 63 -9.40 -13.36 -30.28
C GLU A 63 -9.09 -11.90 -29.88
N MET A 64 -9.94 -11.29 -29.06
CA MET A 64 -9.82 -9.92 -28.57
C MET A 64 -9.20 -9.83 -27.16
N ALA A 65 -8.96 -10.97 -26.49
CA ALA A 65 -8.19 -11.01 -25.26
C ALA A 65 -6.72 -10.65 -25.57
N LEU A 66 -6.27 -9.49 -25.10
CA LEU A 66 -4.94 -8.95 -25.40
C LEU A 66 -3.80 -9.63 -24.62
N MET A 67 -4.07 -10.67 -23.81
CA MET A 67 -3.05 -11.39 -23.03
C MET A 67 -1.86 -11.85 -23.89
N ASN A 68 -2.10 -12.31 -25.12
CA ASN A 68 -1.03 -12.74 -26.05
C ASN A 68 -0.39 -11.57 -26.84
N ARG A 69 -0.82 -10.33 -26.62
CA ARG A 69 -0.37 -9.11 -27.35
C ARG A 69 0.24 -8.02 -26.48
N MET A 70 0.23 -8.17 -25.15
CA MET A 70 0.99 -7.33 -24.21
C MET A 70 2.47 -7.69 -24.13
N THR A 71 2.87 -8.79 -24.77
CA THR A 71 4.25 -9.21 -24.95
C THR A 71 4.99 -8.38 -26.00
N MET A 72 6.32 -8.33 -25.89
CA MET A 72 7.23 -7.76 -26.88
C MET A 72 6.81 -8.13 -28.31
N VAL A 73 6.35 -7.15 -29.08
CA VAL A 73 6.15 -7.32 -30.52
C VAL A 73 7.32 -6.68 -31.24
N ASP A 74 8.12 -7.50 -31.92
CA ASP A 74 9.04 -7.00 -32.93
C ASP A 74 8.23 -6.63 -34.17
N ALA A 75 7.83 -5.37 -34.25
CA ALA A 75 7.06 -4.83 -35.35
C ALA A 75 7.69 -3.53 -35.86
N ALA A 76 7.83 -3.41 -37.17
CA ALA A 76 8.12 -2.16 -37.84
C ALA A 76 6.86 -1.26 -37.89
N ALA A 77 6.29 -0.95 -36.72
CA ALA A 77 5.07 -0.17 -36.57
C ALA A 77 5.31 1.07 -35.68
N PRO A 78 4.76 2.24 -36.05
CA PRO A 78 4.86 3.45 -35.23
C PRO A 78 4.10 3.31 -33.90
N GLU A 79 2.99 2.57 -33.90
CA GLU A 79 2.14 2.30 -32.74
C GLU A 79 2.01 0.79 -32.52
N LEU A 80 2.08 0.35 -31.27
CA LEU A 80 1.84 -1.01 -30.81
C LEU A 80 0.50 -1.07 -30.09
N PRO A 81 -0.17 -2.24 -30.02
CA PRO A 81 -1.39 -2.42 -29.23
C PRO A 81 -1.24 -1.95 -27.78
N LEU A 82 -0.04 -2.10 -27.21
CA LEU A 82 0.28 -1.62 -25.86
C LEU A 82 0.11 -0.09 -25.72
N ASP A 83 0.37 0.71 -26.76
CA ASP A 83 0.18 2.17 -26.69
C ASP A 83 -1.27 2.54 -26.40
N MET A 84 -2.22 1.86 -27.05
CA MET A 84 -3.64 2.12 -26.87
C MET A 84 -4.09 1.77 -25.44
N VAL A 85 -3.60 0.63 -24.92
CA VAL A 85 -3.87 0.18 -23.54
C VAL A 85 -3.30 1.18 -22.52
N ILE A 86 -2.06 1.61 -22.73
CA ILE A 86 -1.38 2.56 -21.83
C ILE A 86 -2.05 3.95 -21.88
N ASP A 87 -2.38 4.47 -23.06
CA ASP A 87 -3.09 5.75 -23.21
C ASP A 87 -4.44 5.75 -22.48
N LYS A 88 -5.23 4.68 -22.62
CA LYS A 88 -6.52 4.55 -21.93
C LYS A 88 -6.35 4.51 -20.41
N ALA A 89 -5.40 3.71 -19.91
CA ALA A 89 -5.12 3.58 -18.48
C ALA A 89 -4.58 4.89 -17.88
N VAL A 90 -3.69 5.59 -18.59
CA VAL A 90 -3.18 6.91 -18.20
C VAL A 90 -4.32 7.91 -18.08
N LYS A 91 -5.20 7.99 -19.10
CA LYS A 91 -6.37 8.86 -19.06
C LYS A 91 -7.31 8.52 -17.91
N ALA A 92 -7.50 7.24 -17.59
CA ALA A 92 -8.30 6.82 -16.43
C ALA A 92 -7.67 7.31 -15.11
N SER A 93 -6.37 7.09 -14.92
CA SER A 93 -5.62 7.55 -13.73
C SER A 93 -5.66 9.07 -13.58
N MET A 94 -5.49 9.82 -14.67
CA MET A 94 -5.52 11.29 -14.65
C MET A 94 -6.91 11.85 -14.36
N ARG A 95 -7.98 11.22 -14.90
CA ARG A 95 -9.37 11.60 -14.57
C ARG A 95 -9.69 11.40 -13.08
N ALA A 96 -9.02 10.44 -12.44
CA ALA A 96 -9.08 10.20 -11.00
C ALA A 96 -8.17 11.13 -10.17
N GLY A 97 -7.47 12.07 -10.82
CA GLY A 97 -6.71 13.13 -10.15
C GLY A 97 -5.20 12.94 -10.06
N ALA A 98 -4.63 11.91 -10.69
CA ALA A 98 -3.17 11.82 -10.79
C ALA A 98 -2.59 12.89 -11.74
N SER A 99 -1.48 13.51 -11.35
CA SER A 99 -0.67 14.31 -12.28
C SER A 99 -0.03 13.41 -13.35
N PRO A 100 0.39 13.96 -14.50
CA PRO A 100 1.02 13.19 -15.58
C PRO A 100 2.12 12.22 -15.14
N GLU A 101 3.05 12.67 -14.29
CA GLU A 101 4.20 11.88 -13.85
C GLU A 101 3.77 10.71 -12.96
N ASN A 102 2.79 10.95 -12.09
CA ASN A 102 2.23 9.92 -11.21
C ASN A 102 1.38 8.92 -11.99
N ALA A 103 0.58 9.39 -12.96
CA ALA A 103 -0.20 8.51 -13.83
C ALA A 103 0.72 7.60 -14.65
N ALA A 104 1.82 8.14 -15.19
CA ALA A 104 2.82 7.35 -15.90
C ALA A 104 3.44 6.26 -15.00
N LEU A 105 3.78 6.59 -13.74
CA LEU A 105 4.31 5.63 -12.77
C LEU A 105 3.31 4.52 -12.42
N ILE A 106 2.09 4.89 -12.05
CA ILE A 106 1.04 3.95 -11.68
C ILE A 106 0.77 2.99 -12.84
N VAL A 107 0.59 3.53 -14.05
CA VAL A 107 0.23 2.71 -15.22
C VAL A 107 1.39 1.83 -15.66
N ALA A 108 2.63 2.33 -15.69
CA ALA A 108 3.78 1.50 -16.03
C ALA A 108 3.98 0.35 -15.03
N ALA A 109 3.82 0.63 -13.73
CA ALA A 109 3.95 -0.38 -12.68
C ALA A 109 2.86 -1.46 -12.79
N LEU A 110 1.60 -1.05 -12.93
CA LEU A 110 0.49 -2.00 -13.07
C LEU A 110 0.57 -2.78 -14.39
N ALA A 111 0.96 -2.13 -15.49
CA ALA A 111 1.15 -2.79 -16.77
C ALA A 111 2.27 -3.85 -16.70
N TYR A 112 3.37 -3.55 -16.01
CA TYR A 112 4.44 -4.53 -15.74
C TYR A 112 3.89 -5.76 -15.02
N PHE A 113 3.21 -5.56 -13.88
CA PHE A 113 2.63 -6.69 -13.13
C PHE A 113 1.46 -7.38 -13.86
N SER A 114 0.82 -6.73 -14.83
CA SER A 114 -0.17 -7.36 -15.69
C SER A 114 0.43 -8.26 -16.80
N GLY A 115 1.76 -8.30 -16.92
CA GLY A 115 2.47 -9.16 -17.89
C GLY A 115 3.23 -8.42 -18.99
N SER A 116 3.25 -7.07 -18.97
CA SER A 116 4.10 -6.31 -19.89
C SER A 116 5.57 -6.41 -19.50
N CYS A 117 6.46 -6.38 -20.49
CA CYS A 117 7.91 -6.35 -20.26
C CYS A 117 8.40 -4.90 -20.06
N ALA A 118 9.40 -4.66 -19.20
CA ALA A 118 9.94 -3.30 -18.99
C ALA A 118 10.58 -2.71 -20.26
N ARG A 119 11.23 -3.57 -21.07
CA ARG A 119 11.43 -3.30 -22.50
C ARG A 119 10.16 -3.74 -23.21
N SER A 120 9.51 -2.84 -23.96
CA SER A 120 8.16 -3.03 -24.52
C SER A 120 8.14 -2.82 -26.05
N GLY A 121 9.15 -3.30 -26.74
CA GLY A 121 9.25 -3.35 -28.20
C GLY A 121 10.71 -3.27 -28.69
N VAL A 122 10.95 -3.77 -29.89
CA VAL A 122 12.26 -3.71 -30.58
C VAL A 122 12.43 -2.56 -31.60
N PRO A 123 11.45 -1.67 -31.93
CA PRO A 123 11.70 -0.57 -32.85
C PRO A 123 12.92 0.27 -32.43
N LEU A 124 14.00 0.19 -33.22
CA LEU A 124 15.29 0.84 -32.97
C LEU A 124 15.89 0.56 -31.57
N GLY A 125 15.54 -0.58 -30.95
CA GLY A 125 16.16 -1.10 -29.73
C GLY A 125 15.91 -0.34 -28.42
N ASN A 126 15.11 0.73 -28.40
CA ASN A 126 15.03 1.63 -27.23
C ASN A 126 13.60 1.94 -26.74
N ARG A 127 12.64 1.05 -26.97
CA ARG A 127 11.25 1.24 -26.52
C ARG A 127 11.01 0.62 -25.14
N LYS A 128 10.80 1.47 -24.12
CA LYS A 128 10.69 1.09 -22.71
C LYS A 128 9.35 1.50 -22.12
N LEU A 129 8.78 0.67 -21.25
CA LEU A 129 7.44 0.84 -20.69
C LEU A 129 7.27 2.19 -19.97
N GLY A 130 8.27 2.60 -19.20
CA GLY A 130 8.28 3.92 -18.54
C GLY A 130 8.21 5.08 -19.54
N ALA A 131 8.94 5.01 -20.65
CA ALA A 131 8.91 6.02 -21.70
C ALA A 131 7.55 6.07 -22.42
N ILE A 132 6.95 4.90 -22.73
CA ILE A 132 5.61 4.81 -23.32
C ILE A 132 4.59 5.51 -22.41
N ALA A 133 4.53 5.12 -21.13
CA ALA A 133 3.59 5.69 -20.17
C ALA A 133 3.81 7.20 -19.99
N ARG A 134 5.06 7.66 -19.89
CA ARG A 134 5.40 9.09 -19.78
C ARG A 134 4.92 9.90 -20.99
N MET A 135 5.17 9.41 -22.21
CA MET A 135 4.80 10.11 -23.43
C MET A 135 3.28 10.23 -23.57
N HIS A 136 2.53 9.15 -23.30
CA HIS A 136 1.06 9.19 -23.32
C HIS A 136 0.45 10.05 -22.21
N ALA A 137 1.11 10.13 -21.04
CA ALA A 137 0.71 11.04 -19.98
C ALA A 137 1.00 12.51 -20.28
N GLY A 138 1.83 12.80 -21.28
CA GLY A 138 2.33 14.15 -21.53
C GLY A 138 3.29 14.65 -20.44
N ALA A 139 3.94 13.74 -19.71
CA ALA A 139 4.88 14.08 -18.66
C ALA A 139 6.26 14.48 -19.24
N PRO A 140 6.90 15.54 -18.72
CA PRO A 140 8.22 15.95 -19.17
C PRO A 140 9.24 14.86 -18.84
N ARG A 141 10.23 14.67 -19.73
CA ARG A 141 11.36 13.80 -19.40
C ARG A 141 12.16 14.47 -18.27
N THR A 142 12.29 13.78 -17.14
CA THR A 142 13.27 14.12 -16.12
C THR A 142 14.20 12.93 -15.87
N SER A 143 15.31 13.18 -15.21
CA SER A 143 16.31 12.16 -14.87
C SER A 143 15.97 11.51 -13.52
N ALA A 144 16.54 10.34 -13.24
CA ALA A 144 16.40 9.63 -11.97
C ALA A 144 16.81 10.49 -10.75
N ILE A 145 17.53 11.60 -10.94
CA ILE A 145 17.86 12.56 -9.87
C ILE A 145 16.62 13.22 -9.26
N ALA A 146 15.52 13.27 -10.02
CA ALA A 146 14.24 13.79 -9.56
C ALA A 146 13.43 12.77 -8.73
N LEU A 147 13.89 11.51 -8.65
CA LEU A 147 13.25 10.50 -7.81
C LEU A 147 13.38 10.86 -6.33
N VAL A 148 12.37 10.46 -5.58
CA VAL A 148 12.30 10.65 -4.14
C VAL A 148 11.65 9.42 -3.52
N THR A 149 12.08 9.04 -2.32
CA THR A 149 11.38 8.00 -1.56
C THR A 149 9.94 8.41 -1.23
N GLY A 150 9.09 7.43 -0.93
CA GLY A 150 7.84 7.69 -0.20
C GLY A 150 8.09 8.38 1.15
N LYS A 151 7.02 8.94 1.74
CA LYS A 151 7.07 9.52 3.09
C LYS A 151 6.86 8.42 4.13
N PHE A 152 7.94 8.02 4.80
CA PHE A 152 7.88 7.19 6.01
C PHE A 152 7.82 8.08 7.27
N THR A 153 8.78 9.02 7.36
CA THR A 153 8.80 10.14 8.33
C THR A 153 9.29 11.39 7.62
N HIS A 154 10.50 11.28 7.05
CA HIS A 154 11.04 12.20 6.06
C HIS A 154 11.10 11.51 4.70
N ARG A 155 11.39 12.30 3.66
CA ARG A 155 11.65 11.83 2.31
C ARG A 155 13.12 12.05 1.99
N ILE A 156 13.75 11.12 1.27
CA ILE A 156 15.14 11.26 0.82
C ILE A 156 15.13 11.37 -0.72
N PRO A 157 15.67 12.44 -1.32
CA PRO A 157 15.83 12.54 -2.76
C PRO A 157 16.93 11.57 -3.24
N ALA A 158 16.97 11.24 -4.53
CA ALA A 158 17.96 10.33 -5.11
C ALA A 158 19.43 10.81 -5.06
N PHE A 159 19.67 12.07 -4.66
CA PHE A 159 21.00 12.69 -4.69
C PHE A 159 22.13 11.88 -4.02
N PRO A 160 21.95 11.23 -2.84
CA PRO A 160 23.00 10.41 -2.24
C PRO A 160 23.47 9.26 -3.15
N ALA A 161 22.55 8.64 -3.91
CA ALA A 161 22.93 7.62 -4.88
C ALA A 161 23.79 8.20 -6.00
N TYR A 162 23.42 9.37 -6.55
CA TYR A 162 24.23 10.06 -7.55
C TYR A 162 25.62 10.39 -7.04
N LEU A 163 25.70 11.02 -5.86
CA LEU A 163 26.98 11.42 -5.29
C LEU A 163 27.92 10.21 -5.17
N ALA A 164 27.44 9.13 -4.55
CA ALA A 164 28.25 7.93 -4.33
C ALA A 164 28.67 7.24 -5.64
N VAL A 165 27.76 7.15 -6.63
CA VAL A 165 28.07 6.56 -7.94
C VAL A 165 29.10 7.41 -8.69
N TYR A 166 28.95 8.73 -8.73
CA TYR A 166 29.87 9.60 -9.47
C TYR A 166 31.23 9.73 -8.79
N GLU A 167 31.29 9.74 -7.45
CA GLU A 167 32.57 9.64 -6.73
C GLU A 167 33.30 8.33 -7.07
N ALA A 168 32.58 7.20 -7.10
CA ALA A 168 33.15 5.92 -7.46
C ALA A 168 33.58 5.84 -8.95
N LEU A 169 32.83 6.48 -9.86
CA LEU A 169 33.21 6.64 -11.27
C LEU A 169 34.53 7.41 -11.42
N MET A 170 34.63 8.59 -10.80
CA MET A 170 35.84 9.43 -10.86
C MET A 170 37.04 8.72 -10.22
N ALA A 171 36.81 7.92 -9.19
CA ALA A 171 37.83 7.10 -8.56
C ALA A 171 38.17 5.81 -9.34
N LYS A 172 37.54 5.54 -10.49
CA LYS A 172 37.70 4.32 -11.31
C LYS A 172 37.45 3.02 -10.52
N LYS A 173 36.42 3.01 -9.66
CA LYS A 173 36.10 1.88 -8.77
C LYS A 173 34.91 1.03 -9.20
N LEU A 174 34.14 1.47 -10.18
CA LEU A 174 32.94 0.73 -10.61
C LEU A 174 33.22 -0.36 -11.66
N THR A 175 34.36 -0.30 -12.33
CA THR A 175 34.77 -1.22 -13.40
C THR A 175 36.29 -1.34 -13.39
N THR A 176 36.80 -2.52 -13.73
CA THR A 176 38.22 -2.80 -13.92
C THR A 176 38.77 -2.20 -15.21
N VAL A 177 37.92 -1.96 -16.20
CA VAL A 177 38.28 -1.31 -17.47
C VAL A 177 38.58 0.18 -17.27
N ASP A 178 39.83 0.60 -17.51
CA ASP A 178 40.23 2.01 -17.51
C ASP A 178 40.00 2.66 -18.89
N GLY A 179 39.05 3.58 -18.97
CA GLY A 179 38.75 4.32 -20.20
C GLY A 179 39.92 5.19 -20.71
N ALA A 180 40.86 5.57 -19.86
CA ALA A 180 41.97 6.47 -20.22
C ALA A 180 43.04 5.80 -21.11
N ILE A 181 43.09 4.46 -21.13
CA ILE A 181 44.06 3.71 -21.94
C ILE A 181 43.46 3.18 -23.25
N LEU A 182 42.17 3.40 -23.50
CA LEU A 182 41.50 2.90 -24.70
C LEU A 182 41.94 3.69 -25.93
N PRO A 183 42.41 3.02 -27.00
CA PRO A 183 42.69 3.67 -28.27
C PRO A 183 41.45 4.36 -28.86
N PRO A 184 41.62 5.38 -29.72
CA PRO A 184 40.53 5.94 -30.51
C PRO A 184 39.74 4.85 -31.25
N PHE A 185 38.43 5.06 -31.40
CA PHE A 185 37.48 4.14 -32.06
C PHE A 185 37.23 2.78 -31.40
N ILE A 186 37.84 2.51 -30.23
CA ILE A 186 37.40 1.39 -29.38
C ILE A 186 36.10 1.77 -28.66
N ALA A 187 36.14 2.81 -27.83
CA ALA A 187 34.95 3.34 -27.15
C ALA A 187 33.96 3.97 -28.16
N GLY A 188 32.66 3.76 -27.96
CA GLY A 188 31.59 4.35 -28.77
C GLY A 188 31.22 3.58 -30.05
N GLY A 189 31.76 2.37 -30.24
CA GLY A 189 31.43 1.49 -31.38
C GLY A 189 31.13 0.06 -30.96
N ALA A 190 30.74 -0.77 -31.93
CA ALA A 190 30.41 -2.19 -31.72
C ALA A 190 31.57 -3.00 -31.13
N ILE A 191 32.83 -2.60 -31.38
CA ILE A 191 34.02 -3.24 -30.82
C ILE A 191 34.04 -3.16 -29.29
N TYR A 192 33.49 -2.10 -28.69
CA TYR A 192 33.30 -2.06 -27.23
C TYR A 192 31.98 -2.71 -26.83
N GLY A 193 30.88 -2.27 -27.46
CA GLY A 193 29.53 -2.61 -27.02
C GLY A 193 29.10 -4.06 -27.19
N HIS A 194 29.65 -4.78 -28.18
CA HIS A 194 29.28 -6.16 -28.55
C HIS A 194 30.49 -7.11 -28.53
N SER A 195 31.43 -6.86 -27.62
CA SER A 195 32.59 -7.72 -27.41
C SER A 195 32.78 -8.03 -25.94
N ALA A 196 33.72 -8.92 -25.64
CA ALA A 196 34.07 -9.25 -24.26
C ALA A 196 34.36 -8.01 -23.40
N LEU A 197 35.05 -6.99 -23.93
CA LEU A 197 35.39 -5.80 -23.16
C LEU A 197 34.15 -5.11 -22.59
N GLY A 198 33.07 -5.00 -23.38
CA GLY A 198 31.78 -4.46 -22.94
C GLY A 198 30.95 -5.50 -22.20
N GLU A 199 30.52 -6.56 -22.90
CA GLU A 199 29.48 -7.50 -22.44
C GLU A 199 29.97 -8.48 -21.36
N ASP A 200 31.28 -8.71 -21.24
CA ASP A 200 31.85 -9.58 -20.20
C ASP A 200 32.46 -8.80 -19.03
N TYR A 201 33.12 -7.67 -19.28
CA TYR A 201 33.87 -6.95 -18.23
C TYR A 201 33.18 -5.66 -17.81
N ASN A 202 33.11 -4.66 -18.70
CA ASN A 202 32.71 -3.32 -18.30
C ASN A 202 31.23 -3.20 -17.89
N ILE A 203 30.30 -3.61 -18.77
CA ILE A 203 28.87 -3.39 -18.58
C ILE A 203 28.34 -4.14 -17.34
N PRO A 204 28.66 -5.44 -17.13
CA PRO A 204 28.22 -6.16 -15.94
C PRO A 204 28.77 -5.55 -14.64
N GLU A 205 30.07 -5.24 -14.58
CA GLU A 205 30.71 -4.66 -13.40
C GLU A 205 30.12 -3.28 -13.09
N LEU A 206 29.99 -2.43 -14.12
CA LEU A 206 29.44 -1.09 -13.97
C LEU A 206 27.99 -1.13 -13.48
N ALA A 207 27.15 -1.98 -14.05
CA ALA A 207 25.75 -2.13 -13.65
C ALA A 207 25.62 -2.57 -12.18
N TYR A 208 26.29 -3.66 -11.81
CA TYR A 208 26.22 -4.22 -10.47
C TYR A 208 26.81 -3.24 -9.43
N ASN A 209 28.02 -2.74 -9.66
CA ASN A 209 28.72 -1.91 -8.68
C ASN A 209 28.07 -0.53 -8.50
N ALA A 210 27.58 0.10 -9.59
CA ALA A 210 26.89 1.39 -9.49
C ALA A 210 25.61 1.26 -8.66
N ALA A 211 24.78 0.25 -8.96
CA ALA A 211 23.54 0.03 -8.22
C ALA A 211 23.81 -0.30 -6.75
N LYS A 212 24.79 -1.16 -6.47
CA LYS A 212 25.19 -1.53 -5.10
C LYS A 212 25.62 -0.33 -4.27
N VAL A 213 26.51 0.51 -4.80
CA VAL A 213 27.00 1.72 -4.11
C VAL A 213 25.88 2.74 -3.96
N GLY A 214 25.08 2.98 -5.01
CA GLY A 214 23.97 3.92 -4.97
C GLY A 214 22.90 3.53 -3.93
N THR A 215 22.51 2.26 -3.88
CA THR A 215 21.56 1.74 -2.89
C THR A 215 22.13 1.85 -1.47
N GLY A 216 23.39 1.48 -1.25
CA GLY A 216 24.03 1.63 0.06
C GLY A 216 24.04 3.08 0.57
N ALA A 217 24.34 4.04 -0.30
CA ALA A 217 24.33 5.46 0.04
C ALA A 217 22.93 5.98 0.41
N MET A 218 21.89 5.50 -0.28
CA MET A 218 20.50 5.83 0.06
C MET A 218 20.12 5.30 1.44
N MET A 219 20.48 4.05 1.76
CA MET A 219 20.20 3.46 3.07
C MET A 219 20.89 4.23 4.20
N GLN A 220 22.18 4.55 4.04
CA GLN A 220 22.93 5.35 5.01
C GLN A 220 22.34 6.76 5.18
N SER A 221 21.82 7.35 4.11
CA SER A 221 21.17 8.66 4.17
C SER A 221 19.83 8.61 4.90
N MET A 222 19.06 7.52 4.77
CA MET A 222 17.84 7.30 5.55
C MET A 222 18.17 7.17 7.04
N GLU A 223 19.18 6.38 7.40
CA GLU A 223 19.66 6.23 8.78
C GLU A 223 20.12 7.58 9.34
N GLY A 224 20.89 8.34 8.57
CA GLY A 224 21.33 9.70 8.92
C GLY A 224 20.18 10.69 9.11
N ALA A 225 19.02 10.45 8.47
CA ALA A 225 17.79 11.23 8.67
C ALA A 225 16.91 10.69 9.81
N GLY A 226 17.41 9.74 10.61
CA GLY A 226 16.69 9.15 11.74
C GLY A 226 15.55 8.21 11.33
N ILE A 227 15.66 7.57 10.16
CA ILE A 227 14.66 6.62 9.64
C ILE A 227 15.33 5.26 9.47
N THR A 228 14.64 4.19 9.84
CA THR A 228 15.04 2.83 9.44
C THR A 228 15.14 2.75 7.91
N ALA A 229 16.23 2.17 7.41
CA ALA A 229 16.43 2.00 5.97
C ALA A 229 15.46 0.96 5.39
N TYR A 230 14.29 1.41 4.94
CA TYR A 230 13.33 0.57 4.21
C TYR A 230 13.89 0.22 2.82
N ALA A 231 14.12 -1.07 2.56
CA ALA A 231 14.99 -1.57 1.50
C ALA A 231 14.51 -1.28 0.05
N LEU A 232 13.20 -1.28 -0.20
CA LEU A 232 12.65 -1.17 -1.55
C LEU A 232 13.09 0.10 -2.30
N TRP A 233 12.82 1.30 -1.75
CA TRP A 233 13.11 2.56 -2.44
C TRP A 233 14.61 2.81 -2.70
N PRO A 234 15.52 2.60 -1.73
CA PRO A 234 16.96 2.59 -1.96
C PRO A 234 17.38 1.65 -3.10
N ALA A 235 16.80 0.46 -3.20
CA ALA A 235 17.09 -0.49 -4.27
C ALA A 235 16.61 0.03 -5.63
N LEU A 236 15.36 0.49 -5.71
CA LEU A 236 14.76 1.07 -6.91
C LEU A 236 15.54 2.29 -7.42
N ILE A 237 15.91 3.21 -6.53
CA ILE A 237 16.69 4.40 -6.88
C ILE A 237 18.10 4.02 -7.32
N GLY A 238 18.80 3.16 -6.57
CA GLY A 238 20.16 2.72 -6.94
C GLY A 238 20.19 2.07 -8.33
N ALA A 239 19.22 1.20 -8.63
CA ALA A 239 19.07 0.60 -9.95
C ALA A 239 18.75 1.65 -11.04
N ALA A 240 17.83 2.58 -10.78
CA ALA A 240 17.50 3.63 -11.74
C ALA A 240 18.70 4.53 -12.09
N VAL A 241 19.49 4.93 -11.09
CA VAL A 241 20.73 5.72 -11.27
C VAL A 241 21.78 4.94 -12.06
N ALA A 242 21.96 3.65 -11.77
CA ALA A 242 22.85 2.79 -12.55
C ALA A 242 22.40 2.70 -14.03
N MET A 243 21.09 2.60 -14.27
CA MET A 243 20.54 2.52 -15.63
C MET A 243 20.60 3.81 -16.43
N GLU A 244 20.95 4.95 -15.83
CA GLU A 244 21.25 6.17 -16.58
C GLU A 244 22.64 6.17 -17.22
N ILE A 245 23.61 5.47 -16.59
CA ILE A 245 25.00 5.44 -17.06
C ILE A 245 25.32 4.21 -17.91
N VAL A 246 24.66 3.07 -17.64
CA VAL A 246 24.92 1.81 -18.34
C VAL A 246 24.08 1.70 -19.61
N HIS A 247 24.64 1.06 -20.65
CA HIS A 247 23.88 0.70 -21.85
C HIS A 247 22.71 -0.25 -21.48
N PRO A 248 21.46 0.21 -21.58
CA PRO A 248 20.32 -0.53 -21.03
C PRO A 248 19.83 -1.68 -21.93
N ASP A 249 20.42 -1.87 -23.11
CA ASP A 249 20.03 -2.89 -24.09
C ASP A 249 21.14 -3.94 -24.29
N ALA A 250 22.21 -3.84 -23.51
CA ALA A 250 23.31 -4.78 -23.52
C ALA A 250 22.85 -6.16 -23.03
N LEU A 251 23.07 -7.17 -23.87
CA LEU A 251 22.96 -8.57 -23.52
C LEU A 251 24.33 -9.04 -23.05
N LEU A 252 24.38 -9.69 -21.89
CA LEU A 252 25.66 -10.03 -21.29
C LEU A 252 26.16 -11.39 -21.82
N GLY A 253 27.48 -11.58 -21.79
CA GLY A 253 28.09 -12.80 -22.30
C GLY A 253 27.72 -14.05 -21.50
N GLU A 254 27.98 -15.22 -22.09
CA GLU A 254 27.47 -16.52 -21.63
C GLU A 254 27.84 -16.90 -20.19
N LYS A 255 28.91 -16.29 -19.65
CA LYS A 255 29.35 -16.51 -18.27
C LYS A 255 28.32 -16.05 -17.23
N PHE A 256 27.40 -15.15 -17.59
CA PHE A 256 26.34 -14.67 -16.69
C PHE A 256 25.03 -15.42 -16.88
N GLY A 257 24.82 -16.07 -18.02
CA GLY A 257 23.62 -16.79 -18.39
C GLY A 257 23.52 -16.96 -19.90
N LYS A 258 22.51 -17.68 -20.39
CA LYS A 258 22.35 -17.84 -21.85
C LYS A 258 22.14 -16.47 -22.50
N PHE A 259 22.71 -16.28 -23.68
CA PHE A 259 22.53 -15.06 -24.46
C PHE A 259 21.05 -14.69 -24.60
N GLY A 260 20.71 -13.42 -24.36
CA GLY A 260 19.33 -12.93 -24.36
C GLY A 260 18.55 -13.15 -23.06
N GLN A 261 19.07 -13.89 -22.08
CA GLN A 261 18.41 -14.11 -20.78
C GLN A 261 18.90 -13.18 -19.67
N VAL A 262 20.14 -12.70 -19.77
CA VAL A 262 20.76 -11.81 -18.78
C VAL A 262 21.18 -10.51 -19.45
N ASP A 263 20.78 -9.42 -18.83
CA ASP A 263 21.01 -8.07 -19.32
C ASP A 263 21.55 -7.15 -18.23
N SER A 264 21.96 -5.94 -18.62
CA SER A 264 22.49 -4.94 -17.69
C SER A 264 21.50 -4.52 -16.59
N ALA A 265 20.19 -4.57 -16.86
CA ALA A 265 19.17 -4.23 -15.87
C ALA A 265 19.11 -5.29 -14.77
N LEU A 266 19.17 -6.58 -15.11
CA LEU A 266 19.24 -7.67 -14.13
C LEU A 266 20.46 -7.52 -13.22
N LEU A 267 21.63 -7.19 -13.77
CA LEU A 267 22.87 -7.00 -12.98
C LEU A 267 22.78 -5.79 -12.05
N ALA A 268 22.19 -4.68 -12.49
CA ALA A 268 21.90 -3.55 -11.61
C ALA A 268 20.91 -3.93 -10.50
N GLY A 269 19.87 -4.70 -10.85
CA GLY A 269 18.93 -5.25 -9.90
C GLY A 269 19.59 -6.15 -8.85
N GLN A 270 20.54 -7.01 -9.25
CA GLN A 270 21.33 -7.84 -8.34
C GLN A 270 22.18 -6.98 -7.39
N GLY A 271 22.89 -5.98 -7.92
CA GLY A 271 23.70 -5.07 -7.10
C GLY A 271 22.86 -4.32 -6.05
N ALA A 272 21.70 -3.81 -6.46
CA ALA A 272 20.75 -3.14 -5.57
C ALA A 272 20.14 -4.09 -4.53
N ARG A 273 19.68 -5.28 -4.95
CA ARG A 273 19.12 -6.32 -4.07
C ARG A 273 20.12 -6.72 -2.99
N ASP A 274 21.36 -6.99 -3.38
CA ASP A 274 22.42 -7.43 -2.46
C ASP A 274 22.77 -6.33 -1.45
N ALA A 275 22.84 -5.08 -1.89
CA ALA A 275 23.06 -3.93 -0.99
C ALA A 275 21.92 -3.76 0.02
N ALA A 276 20.68 -3.87 -0.46
CA ALA A 276 19.48 -3.70 0.33
C ALA A 276 19.09 -4.95 1.15
N LYS A 277 19.79 -6.08 0.96
CA LYS A 277 19.50 -7.39 1.56
C LYS A 277 18.06 -7.83 1.31
N LEU A 278 17.54 -7.54 0.13
CA LEU A 278 16.22 -7.99 -0.31
C LEU A 278 16.26 -9.52 -0.57
N PRO A 279 15.14 -10.23 -0.36
CA PRO A 279 15.06 -11.66 -0.63
C PRO A 279 15.31 -11.95 -2.12
N GLU A 280 15.70 -13.18 -2.45
CA GLU A 280 15.93 -13.57 -3.85
C GLU A 280 14.65 -13.60 -4.67
N LYS A 281 13.53 -13.96 -4.03
CA LYS A 281 12.20 -14.07 -4.63
C LYS A 281 11.18 -13.23 -3.87
N LEU A 282 10.17 -12.79 -4.59
CA LEU A 282 8.95 -12.16 -4.06
C LEU A 282 7.74 -12.96 -4.54
N HIS A 283 6.70 -13.05 -3.72
CA HIS A 283 5.51 -13.83 -4.03
C HIS A 283 4.26 -12.95 -4.07
N ILE A 284 3.50 -12.99 -5.15
CA ILE A 284 2.25 -12.23 -5.23
C ILE A 284 1.21 -12.86 -4.30
N ARG A 285 0.64 -12.06 -3.40
CA ARG A 285 -0.37 -12.50 -2.43
C ARG A 285 -1.54 -13.20 -3.13
N GLY A 286 -1.94 -14.34 -2.57
CA GLY A 286 -3.08 -15.13 -3.05
C GLY A 286 -2.84 -15.97 -4.31
N THR A 287 -1.84 -15.64 -5.14
CA THR A 287 -1.44 -16.48 -6.29
C THR A 287 -0.18 -17.29 -6.01
N HIS A 288 0.67 -16.81 -5.10
CA HIS A 288 2.01 -17.35 -4.81
C HIS A 288 2.94 -17.37 -6.04
N GLU A 289 2.64 -16.58 -7.07
CA GLU A 289 3.52 -16.46 -8.24
C GLU A 289 4.88 -15.87 -7.83
N GLU A 290 5.95 -16.58 -8.17
CA GLU A 290 7.33 -16.20 -7.87
C GLU A 290 7.87 -15.18 -8.87
N TYR A 291 8.41 -14.08 -8.34
CA TYR A 291 9.17 -13.09 -9.10
C TYR A 291 10.61 -13.07 -8.64
N ASP A 292 11.55 -13.02 -9.60
CA ASP A 292 12.94 -12.77 -9.28
C ASP A 292 13.14 -11.31 -8.84
N THR A 293 13.56 -11.09 -7.60
CA THR A 293 13.67 -9.75 -7.03
C THR A 293 14.65 -8.88 -7.80
N ALA A 294 15.77 -9.44 -8.25
CA ALA A 294 16.74 -8.67 -9.01
C ALA A 294 16.17 -8.26 -10.37
N LYS A 295 15.44 -9.15 -11.05
CA LYS A 295 14.71 -8.83 -12.28
C LYS A 295 13.74 -7.67 -12.06
N VAL A 296 12.90 -7.74 -11.03
CA VAL A 296 11.91 -6.70 -10.73
C VAL A 296 12.58 -5.36 -10.44
N ILE A 297 13.60 -5.32 -9.56
CA ILE A 297 14.30 -4.08 -9.22
C ILE A 297 15.01 -3.48 -10.45
N GLY A 298 15.66 -4.31 -11.28
CA GLY A 298 16.32 -3.88 -12.51
C GLY A 298 15.36 -3.31 -13.55
N ASP A 299 14.25 -4.02 -13.78
CA ASP A 299 13.18 -3.61 -14.69
C ASP A 299 12.54 -2.29 -14.24
N PHE A 300 12.29 -2.13 -12.94
CA PHE A 300 11.83 -0.85 -12.41
C PHE A 300 12.89 0.24 -12.48
N GLY A 301 14.18 -0.09 -12.42
CA GLY A 301 15.26 0.86 -12.72
C GLY A 301 15.13 1.46 -14.12
N LEU A 302 14.78 0.65 -15.13
CA LEU A 302 14.49 1.12 -16.48
C LEU A 302 13.22 1.97 -16.55
N ILE A 303 12.14 1.53 -15.88
CA ILE A 303 10.86 2.26 -15.84
C ILE A 303 11.04 3.64 -15.20
N LEU A 304 11.70 3.68 -14.04
CA LEU A 304 11.85 4.88 -13.22
C LEU A 304 12.77 5.91 -13.87
N LYS A 305 13.87 5.50 -14.51
CA LYS A 305 14.75 6.47 -15.20
C LYS A 305 14.06 7.18 -16.36
N ASP A 306 13.06 6.54 -16.99
CA ASP A 306 12.35 7.09 -18.14
C ASP A 306 11.14 7.93 -17.75
N ILE A 307 10.48 7.60 -16.64
CA ILE A 307 9.39 8.41 -16.05
C ILE A 307 9.97 9.65 -15.36
N GLY A 308 11.05 9.47 -14.60
CA GLY A 308 11.78 10.55 -13.95
C GLY A 308 11.21 10.94 -12.58
N GLY A 309 10.42 12.01 -12.50
CA GLY A 309 10.16 12.75 -11.25
C GLY A 309 8.72 12.65 -10.72
N PRO A 310 8.24 11.46 -10.32
CA PRO A 310 6.97 11.34 -9.62
C PRO A 310 7.00 12.15 -8.32
N SER A 311 5.84 12.58 -7.87
CA SER A 311 5.76 13.26 -6.58
C SER A 311 5.91 12.26 -5.42
N VAL A 312 6.09 12.77 -4.19
CA VAL A 312 6.18 11.90 -2.99
C VAL A 312 4.96 10.98 -2.85
N ILE A 313 3.76 11.48 -3.18
CA ILE A 313 2.54 10.65 -3.15
C ILE A 313 2.53 9.60 -4.27
N GLY A 314 3.15 9.88 -5.43
CA GLY A 314 3.41 8.90 -6.47
C GLY A 314 4.36 7.80 -6.00
N SER A 315 5.42 8.18 -5.28
CA SER A 315 6.32 7.21 -4.65
C SER A 315 5.63 6.37 -3.57
N MET A 316 4.71 6.96 -2.81
CA MET A 316 3.89 6.20 -1.86
C MET A 316 2.95 5.24 -2.57
N ALA A 317 2.28 5.66 -3.64
CA ALA A 317 1.41 4.80 -4.42
C ALA A 317 2.18 3.61 -5.02
N LEU A 318 3.41 3.83 -5.50
CA LEU A 318 4.26 2.73 -5.95
C LEU A 318 4.63 1.78 -4.80
N SER A 319 4.95 2.30 -3.60
CA SER A 319 5.15 1.45 -2.43
C SER A 319 3.94 0.56 -2.16
N GLU A 320 2.72 1.10 -2.27
CA GLU A 320 1.49 0.33 -2.07
C GLU A 320 1.20 -0.64 -3.22
N ILE A 321 1.57 -0.33 -4.48
CA ILE A 321 1.53 -1.31 -5.58
C ILE A 321 2.44 -2.52 -5.27
N PHE A 322 3.63 -2.29 -4.71
CA PHE A 322 4.50 -3.37 -4.22
C PHE A 322 3.97 -4.07 -2.96
N ALA A 323 2.98 -3.51 -2.27
CA ALA A 323 2.30 -4.19 -1.15
C ALA A 323 1.39 -5.36 -1.60
N GLY A 324 1.33 -5.60 -2.91
CA GLY A 324 0.80 -6.83 -3.49
C GLY A 324 1.64 -8.08 -3.25
N PHE A 325 2.90 -7.93 -2.78
CA PHE A 325 3.76 -9.06 -2.41
C PHE A 325 3.56 -9.52 -0.96
N GLU A 326 3.78 -10.80 -0.69
CA GLU A 326 3.69 -11.39 0.65
C GLU A 326 4.79 -10.87 1.57
N GLU A 327 5.96 -10.55 1.02
CA GLU A 327 7.11 -10.01 1.73
C GLU A 327 7.02 -8.50 1.99
N SER A 328 5.89 -7.84 1.67
CA SER A 328 5.79 -6.39 1.72
C SER A 328 6.29 -5.76 3.04
N PRO A 329 5.97 -6.31 4.23
CA PRO A 329 6.45 -5.73 5.49
C PRO A 329 7.96 -5.82 5.65
N MET A 330 8.58 -6.87 5.08
CA MET A 330 10.03 -7.11 5.16
C MET A 330 10.82 -6.20 4.20
N ILE A 331 10.29 -5.96 3.01
CA ILE A 331 10.96 -5.14 1.99
C ILE A 331 10.68 -3.64 2.14
N GLY A 332 9.79 -3.26 3.07
CA GLY A 332 9.37 -1.86 3.26
C GLY A 332 8.44 -1.38 2.13
N ALA A 333 7.69 -2.31 1.53
CA ALA A 333 6.61 -2.00 0.61
C ALA A 333 5.32 -1.79 1.39
N GLY A 334 4.58 -0.75 1.01
CA GLY A 334 3.30 -0.22 1.50
C GLY A 334 2.56 -0.90 2.67
N PHE A 335 1.83 -0.09 3.43
CA PHE A 335 1.11 -0.57 4.61
C PHE A 335 -0.09 -1.47 4.27
N SER A 336 -0.64 -1.40 3.06
CA SER A 336 -1.80 -2.20 2.64
C SER A 336 -1.50 -3.69 2.42
N GLY A 337 -0.24 -4.10 2.62
CA GLY A 337 0.18 -5.49 2.73
C GLY A 337 -0.22 -6.17 4.04
N GLY A 338 -0.51 -5.38 5.08
CA GLY A 338 -0.63 -5.84 6.46
C GLY A 338 0.70 -5.75 7.23
N PRO A 339 0.74 -6.17 8.51
CA PRO A 339 -0.37 -6.74 9.25
C PRO A 339 -1.32 -5.71 9.86
N VAL A 340 -0.97 -4.41 9.78
CA VAL A 340 -1.79 -3.31 10.28
C VAL A 340 -2.74 -2.77 9.21
N ASN A 341 -3.83 -2.14 9.64
CA ASN A 341 -4.77 -1.43 8.79
C ASN A 341 -4.36 0.03 8.61
N PRO A 342 -3.84 0.44 7.44
CA PRO A 342 -3.53 1.84 7.20
C PRO A 342 -4.78 2.67 6.87
N PRO A 343 -4.67 4.02 6.93
CA PRO A 343 -5.68 4.91 6.38
C PRO A 343 -6.07 4.54 4.95
N LEU A 344 -7.33 4.78 4.57
CA LEU A 344 -7.92 4.39 3.28
C LEU A 344 -7.15 4.98 2.09
N GLY A 345 -6.44 6.10 2.29
CA GLY A 345 -5.56 6.71 1.28
C GLY A 345 -4.37 5.86 0.84
N HIS A 346 -4.11 4.73 1.51
CA HIS A 346 -3.04 3.79 1.22
C HIS A 346 -3.54 2.39 0.83
N LEU A 347 -4.86 2.16 0.78
CA LEU A 347 -5.46 0.84 0.55
C LEU A 347 -5.58 0.48 -0.94
N GLU A 348 -4.47 0.49 -1.66
CA GLU A 348 -4.40 0.07 -3.07
C GLU A 348 -3.59 -1.22 -3.33
N GLY A 349 -2.93 -1.81 -2.32
CA GLY A 349 -2.08 -3.00 -2.50
C GLY A 349 -2.81 -4.27 -2.93
N ASP A 350 -4.14 -4.30 -2.88
CA ASP A 350 -4.94 -5.40 -3.42
C ASP A 350 -5.08 -5.34 -4.96
N CYS A 351 -4.71 -4.22 -5.62
CA CYS A 351 -4.86 -4.07 -7.08
C CYS A 351 -4.01 -5.06 -7.87
N VAL A 352 -2.74 -5.27 -7.48
CA VAL A 352 -1.84 -6.21 -8.16
C VAL A 352 -2.29 -7.66 -7.95
N PRO A 353 -2.54 -8.14 -6.71
CA PRO A 353 -3.11 -9.46 -6.46
C PRO A 353 -4.41 -9.70 -7.23
N ALA A 354 -5.36 -8.77 -7.20
CA ALA A 354 -6.62 -8.90 -7.93
C ALA A 354 -6.39 -9.08 -9.44
N MET A 355 -5.45 -8.34 -10.02
CA MET A 355 -5.11 -8.44 -11.45
C MET A 355 -4.47 -9.78 -11.80
N ARG A 356 -3.52 -10.26 -10.98
CA ARG A 356 -2.89 -11.58 -11.18
C ARG A 356 -3.88 -12.73 -10.96
N LEU A 357 -4.76 -12.61 -9.97
CA LEU A 357 -5.85 -13.57 -9.73
C LEU A 357 -6.83 -13.62 -10.90
N LEU A 358 -7.15 -12.48 -11.52
CA LEU A 358 -8.00 -12.47 -12.72
C LEU A 358 -7.31 -13.21 -13.87
N LEU A 359 -6.00 -13.03 -14.05
CA LEU A 359 -5.23 -13.75 -15.08
C LEU A 359 -5.25 -15.26 -14.81
N MET A 360 -5.00 -15.65 -13.56
CA MET A 360 -4.99 -17.05 -13.13
C MET A 360 -6.36 -17.73 -13.26
N ASN A 361 -7.46 -17.00 -13.02
CA ASN A 361 -8.83 -17.54 -13.05
C ASN A 361 -9.60 -17.17 -14.32
N GLY A 362 -8.92 -16.77 -15.40
CA GLY A 362 -9.56 -16.48 -16.69
C GLY A 362 -10.63 -15.38 -16.64
N GLY A 363 -10.49 -14.40 -15.73
CA GLY A 363 -11.42 -13.29 -15.54
C GLY A 363 -12.57 -13.56 -14.55
N ASP A 364 -12.59 -14.68 -13.84
CA ASP A 364 -13.62 -14.96 -12.83
C ASP A 364 -13.47 -14.08 -11.58
N VAL A 365 -14.28 -13.02 -11.51
CA VAL A 365 -14.32 -12.07 -10.39
C VAL A 365 -14.76 -12.69 -9.06
N PHE A 366 -15.52 -13.81 -9.05
CA PHE A 366 -15.95 -14.46 -7.82
C PHE A 366 -14.81 -15.29 -7.22
N ALA A 367 -14.10 -16.06 -8.04
CA ALA A 367 -12.90 -16.77 -7.59
C ALA A 367 -11.83 -15.80 -7.05
N VAL A 368 -11.63 -14.67 -7.73
CA VAL A 368 -10.73 -13.60 -7.25
C VAL A 368 -11.19 -13.04 -5.91
N ALA A 369 -12.49 -12.78 -5.76
CA ALA A 369 -13.05 -12.25 -4.52
C ALA A 369 -12.83 -13.19 -3.32
N GLU A 370 -12.98 -14.50 -3.51
CA GLU A 370 -12.69 -15.49 -2.47
C GLU A 370 -11.22 -15.47 -2.06
N ALA A 371 -10.30 -15.50 -3.02
CA ALA A 371 -8.87 -15.45 -2.73
C ALA A 371 -8.45 -14.16 -2.00
N ILE A 372 -9.02 -13.01 -2.38
CA ILE A 372 -8.78 -11.73 -1.70
C ILE A 372 -9.24 -11.79 -0.24
N ARG A 373 -10.45 -12.27 -0.01
CA ARG A 373 -10.99 -12.44 1.33
C ARG A 373 -10.07 -13.34 2.16
N ASP A 374 -9.67 -14.47 1.61
CA ASP A 374 -8.89 -15.48 2.34
C ASP A 374 -7.51 -14.96 2.75
N TYR A 375 -6.75 -14.31 1.86
CA TYR A 375 -5.46 -13.76 2.28
C TYR A 375 -5.63 -12.61 3.27
N LYS A 376 -6.64 -11.73 3.15
CA LYS A 376 -6.85 -10.65 4.12
C LYS A 376 -7.24 -11.19 5.50
N MET A 377 -8.03 -12.25 5.54
CA MET A 377 -8.39 -12.97 6.77
C MET A 377 -7.18 -13.61 7.48
N ASN A 378 -6.04 -13.76 6.81
CA ASN A 378 -4.82 -14.34 7.37
C ASN A 378 -3.71 -13.31 7.61
N SER A 379 -3.58 -12.28 6.77
CA SER A 379 -2.48 -11.32 6.83
C SER A 379 -2.68 -10.17 7.81
N PHE A 380 -3.92 -9.84 8.22
CA PHE A 380 -4.22 -8.67 9.05
C PHE A 380 -4.54 -9.00 10.51
N ILE A 381 -4.20 -8.08 11.41
CA ILE A 381 -4.54 -8.12 12.83
C ILE A 381 -6.05 -7.99 13.01
N ASP A 382 -6.69 -6.95 12.46
CA ASP A 382 -8.16 -6.83 12.40
C ASP A 382 -8.64 -7.03 10.95
N PRO A 383 -8.89 -8.28 10.51
CA PRO A 383 -9.34 -8.55 9.15
C PRO A 383 -10.78 -8.09 8.89
N GLU A 384 -11.62 -7.95 9.93
CA GLU A 384 -12.98 -7.40 9.78
C GLU A 384 -12.88 -5.94 9.34
N VAL A 385 -12.03 -5.15 10.00
CA VAL A 385 -11.77 -3.75 9.63
C VAL A 385 -11.04 -3.66 8.28
N ALA A 386 -10.07 -4.53 8.01
CA ALA A 386 -9.34 -4.54 6.72
C ALA A 386 -10.29 -4.71 5.53
N LEU A 387 -11.26 -5.63 5.64
CA LEU A 387 -12.26 -5.87 4.60
C LEU A 387 -13.30 -4.75 4.55
N CYS A 388 -13.74 -4.20 5.69
CA CYS A 388 -14.62 -3.02 5.69
C CYS A 388 -13.96 -1.82 4.98
N ALA A 389 -12.68 -1.58 5.25
CA ALA A 389 -11.93 -0.49 4.65
C ALA A 389 -11.71 -0.71 3.14
N LEU A 390 -11.36 -1.94 2.74
CA LEU A 390 -11.29 -2.33 1.33
C LEU A 390 -12.63 -2.09 0.61
N ASN A 391 -13.75 -2.49 1.21
CA ASN A 391 -15.07 -2.26 0.63
C ASN A 391 -15.33 -0.77 0.42
N THR A 392 -15.05 0.03 1.47
CA THR A 392 -15.28 1.48 1.48
C THR A 392 -14.50 2.16 0.36
N ILE A 393 -13.20 1.89 0.27
CA ILE A 393 -12.37 2.54 -0.76
C ILE A 393 -12.68 2.03 -2.17
N SER A 394 -12.98 0.73 -2.34
CA SER A 394 -13.34 0.16 -3.63
C SER A 394 -14.67 0.72 -4.15
N ARG A 395 -15.68 0.90 -3.28
CA ARG A 395 -16.94 1.53 -3.64
C ARG A 395 -16.77 3.00 -4.01
N LYS A 396 -15.90 3.73 -3.31
CA LYS A 396 -15.56 5.09 -3.72
C LYS A 396 -14.84 5.11 -5.07
N ALA A 397 -13.90 4.21 -5.30
CA ALA A 397 -13.21 4.09 -6.58
C ALA A 397 -14.18 3.78 -7.74
N GLU A 398 -15.20 2.93 -7.52
CA GLU A 398 -16.27 2.66 -8.51
C GLU A 398 -17.11 3.88 -8.90
N GLN A 399 -17.19 4.91 -8.05
CA GLN A 399 -17.86 6.16 -8.42
C GLN A 399 -17.08 6.93 -9.50
N VAL A 400 -15.76 6.70 -9.60
CA VAL A 400 -14.87 7.36 -10.58
C VAL A 400 -14.62 6.47 -11.78
N THR A 401 -14.25 5.20 -11.57
CA THR A 401 -13.97 4.25 -12.66
C THR A 401 -14.32 2.84 -12.19
N ARG A 402 -15.40 2.29 -12.74
CA ARG A 402 -15.83 0.90 -12.49
C ARG A 402 -15.01 -0.08 -13.32
N GLY A 403 -14.85 -1.30 -12.82
CA GLY A 403 -14.22 -2.39 -13.54
C GLY A 403 -14.07 -3.64 -12.67
N SER A 404 -13.45 -4.66 -13.26
CA SER A 404 -13.32 -5.99 -12.66
C SER A 404 -12.52 -6.01 -11.36
N ILE A 405 -11.54 -5.13 -11.18
CA ILE A 405 -10.72 -5.05 -9.95
C ILE A 405 -11.57 -4.56 -8.78
N THR A 406 -12.23 -3.41 -8.93
CA THR A 406 -13.10 -2.89 -7.86
C THR A 406 -14.26 -3.82 -7.56
N LYS A 407 -14.85 -4.46 -8.58
CA LYS A 407 -15.92 -5.44 -8.42
C LYS A 407 -15.47 -6.63 -7.57
N ALA A 408 -14.30 -7.20 -7.86
CA ALA A 408 -13.76 -8.32 -7.08
C ALA A 408 -13.48 -7.91 -5.62
N CYS A 409 -12.86 -6.74 -5.39
CA CYS A 409 -12.61 -6.22 -4.05
C CYS A 409 -13.89 -5.95 -3.25
N ILE A 410 -14.94 -5.45 -3.89
CA ILE A 410 -16.26 -5.26 -3.26
C ILE A 410 -16.86 -6.62 -2.90
N LEU A 411 -16.90 -7.57 -3.83
CA LEU A 411 -17.43 -8.92 -3.58
C LEU A 411 -16.68 -9.65 -2.45
N ALA A 412 -15.35 -9.50 -2.39
CA ALA A 412 -14.51 -10.09 -1.34
C ALA A 412 -14.89 -9.62 0.06
N SER A 413 -15.34 -8.37 0.16
CA SER A 413 -15.51 -7.65 1.42
C SER A 413 -16.96 -7.44 1.83
N GLU A 414 -17.92 -7.53 0.90
CA GLU A 414 -19.33 -7.17 1.11
C GLU A 414 -19.95 -7.93 2.29
N GLY A 415 -19.85 -9.26 2.29
CA GLY A 415 -20.43 -10.09 3.35
C GLY A 415 -19.80 -9.84 4.73
N VAL A 416 -18.51 -9.50 4.77
CA VAL A 416 -17.82 -9.17 6.03
C VAL A 416 -18.24 -7.80 6.54
N ARG A 417 -18.32 -6.79 5.66
CA ARG A 417 -18.83 -5.47 6.00
C ARG A 417 -20.26 -5.54 6.53
N ASP A 418 -21.14 -6.25 5.84
CA ASP A 418 -22.55 -6.35 6.22
C ASP A 418 -22.72 -7.05 7.56
N ARG A 419 -21.99 -8.14 7.79
CA ARG A 419 -21.95 -8.80 9.09
C ARG A 419 -21.42 -7.86 10.18
N ALA A 420 -20.36 -7.11 9.90
CA ALA A 420 -19.74 -6.18 10.84
C ALA A 420 -20.74 -5.09 11.29
N ILE A 421 -21.49 -4.54 10.35
CA ILE A 421 -22.51 -3.50 10.62
C ILE A 421 -23.72 -4.10 11.33
N TYR A 422 -24.25 -5.22 10.84
CA TYR A 422 -25.38 -5.92 11.46
C TYR A 422 -25.08 -6.29 12.92
N ARG A 423 -23.91 -6.89 13.20
CA ARG A 423 -23.49 -7.28 14.55
C ARG A 423 -23.48 -6.07 15.48
N ARG A 424 -22.91 -4.95 15.05
CA ARG A 424 -22.84 -3.72 15.84
C ARG A 424 -24.23 -3.14 16.09
N ALA A 425 -25.11 -3.16 15.09
CA ALA A 425 -26.47 -2.66 15.22
C ALA A 425 -27.28 -3.51 16.23
N ALA A 426 -27.24 -4.84 16.05
CA ALA A 426 -27.91 -5.79 16.94
C ALA A 426 -27.39 -5.71 18.38
N HIS A 427 -26.06 -5.71 18.54
CA HIS A 427 -25.43 -5.64 19.86
C HIS A 427 -25.73 -4.31 20.56
N THR A 428 -25.67 -3.19 19.84
CA THR A 428 -26.04 -1.87 20.40
C THR A 428 -27.50 -1.85 20.85
N TYR A 429 -28.42 -2.38 20.03
CA TYR A 429 -29.84 -2.45 20.38
C TYR A 429 -30.05 -3.20 21.69
N ASP A 430 -29.43 -4.39 21.82
CA ASP A 430 -29.58 -5.23 23.00
C ASP A 430 -29.01 -4.57 24.25
N LEU A 431 -27.83 -3.94 24.17
CA LEU A 431 -27.22 -3.20 25.27
C LEU A 431 -28.11 -2.02 25.72
N MET A 432 -28.63 -1.24 24.78
CA MET A 432 -29.49 -0.10 25.09
C MET A 432 -30.84 -0.52 25.67
N LYS A 433 -31.45 -1.60 25.16
CA LYS A 433 -32.67 -2.17 25.76
C LYS A 433 -32.44 -2.73 27.16
N ALA A 434 -31.21 -3.18 27.46
CA ALA A 434 -30.79 -3.54 28.81
C ALA A 434 -30.46 -2.34 29.72
N GLY A 435 -30.68 -1.10 29.25
CA GLY A 435 -30.52 0.13 30.03
C GLY A 435 -29.14 0.77 29.95
N LYS A 436 -28.24 0.28 29.09
CA LYS A 436 -26.94 0.93 28.84
C LYS A 436 -27.10 2.23 28.06
N THR A 437 -26.25 3.20 28.38
CA THR A 437 -26.13 4.43 27.59
C THR A 437 -25.44 4.17 26.25
N VAL A 438 -25.60 5.09 25.29
CA VAL A 438 -24.91 5.01 23.98
C VAL A 438 -23.39 4.93 24.16
N ALA A 439 -22.83 5.73 25.06
CA ALA A 439 -21.40 5.75 25.34
C ALA A 439 -20.90 4.43 25.96
N GLU A 440 -21.68 3.77 26.82
CA GLU A 440 -21.33 2.44 27.34
C GLU A 440 -21.39 1.36 26.25
N ALA A 441 -22.39 1.44 25.36
CA ALA A 441 -22.51 0.51 24.25
C ALA A 441 -21.33 0.63 23.27
N THR A 442 -20.95 1.85 22.88
CA THR A 442 -19.80 2.05 21.98
C THR A 442 -18.47 1.74 22.64
N ARG A 443 -18.33 2.03 23.94
CA ARG A 443 -17.15 1.61 24.71
C ARG A 443 -16.99 0.09 24.70
N THR A 444 -18.08 -0.66 24.85
CA THR A 444 -18.05 -2.13 24.80
C THR A 444 -17.47 -2.64 23.46
N LEU A 445 -17.86 -2.03 22.34
CA LEU A 445 -17.34 -2.39 21.01
C LEU A 445 -15.84 -2.10 20.85
N ASP A 446 -15.35 -1.02 21.44
CA ASP A 446 -13.92 -0.68 21.41
C ASP A 446 -13.10 -1.60 22.33
N GLU A 447 -13.60 -1.95 23.51
CA GLU A 447 -12.93 -2.90 24.42
C GLU A 447 -12.88 -4.32 23.80
N GLU A 448 -13.94 -4.76 23.10
CA GLU A 448 -13.93 -6.01 22.32
C GLU A 448 -12.84 -5.99 21.25
N ARG A 449 -12.73 -4.89 20.49
CA ARG A 449 -11.68 -4.73 19.47
C ARG A 449 -10.29 -4.74 20.09
N LYS A 450 -10.09 -4.03 21.20
CA LYS A 450 -8.82 -4.02 21.93
C LYS A 450 -8.40 -5.43 22.30
N ALA A 451 -9.29 -6.20 22.92
CA ALA A 451 -9.01 -7.58 23.31
C ALA A 451 -8.67 -8.46 22.10
N PHE A 452 -9.38 -8.27 20.98
CA PHE A 452 -9.12 -8.98 19.73
C PHE A 452 -7.73 -8.62 19.15
N VAL A 453 -7.36 -7.35 19.14
CA VAL A 453 -6.03 -6.87 18.69
C VAL A 453 -4.91 -7.40 19.58
N GLU A 454 -5.11 -7.44 20.90
CA GLU A 454 -4.16 -8.02 21.85
C GLU A 454 -3.93 -9.51 21.56
N GLU A 455 -5.01 -10.30 21.44
CA GLU A 455 -4.93 -11.74 21.20
C GLU A 455 -4.34 -12.06 19.82
N ARG A 456 -4.96 -11.53 18.77
CA ARG A 456 -4.58 -11.85 17.39
C ARG A 456 -3.29 -11.18 16.97
N GLY A 457 -3.04 -9.95 17.41
CA GLY A 457 -1.77 -9.26 17.19
C GLY A 457 -0.61 -10.03 17.82
N SER A 458 -0.77 -10.53 19.04
CA SER A 458 0.22 -11.40 19.69
C SER A 458 0.50 -12.67 18.89
N ALA A 459 -0.53 -13.31 18.34
CA ALA A 459 -0.39 -14.51 17.52
C ALA A 459 0.36 -14.22 16.20
N ILE A 460 -0.01 -13.14 15.49
CA ILE A 460 0.64 -12.74 14.23
C ILE A 460 2.10 -12.37 14.46
N LEU A 461 2.38 -11.55 15.48
CA LEU A 461 3.76 -11.17 15.83
C LEU A 461 4.60 -12.39 16.23
N SER A 462 3.99 -13.37 16.90
CA SER A 462 4.67 -14.63 17.22
C SER A 462 5.06 -15.40 15.96
N GLY A 463 4.15 -15.49 14.98
CA GLY A 463 4.42 -16.10 13.68
C GLY A 463 5.53 -15.37 12.92
N PHE A 464 5.49 -14.04 12.89
CA PHE A 464 6.46 -13.22 12.15
C PHE A 464 7.87 -13.26 12.76
N THR A 465 7.98 -13.32 14.09
CA THR A 465 9.26 -13.31 14.79
C THR A 465 9.82 -14.70 15.09
N GLY A 466 9.01 -15.76 14.96
CA GLY A 466 9.35 -17.11 15.42
C GLY A 466 9.47 -17.25 16.94
N ARG A 467 9.07 -16.23 17.71
CA ARG A 467 9.13 -16.18 19.18
C ARG A 467 7.74 -16.21 19.77
N LYS A 468 7.58 -16.69 21.00
CA LYS A 468 6.27 -16.66 21.67
C LYS A 468 6.03 -15.28 22.28
N ILE A 469 5.18 -14.48 21.66
CA ILE A 469 4.83 -13.11 22.07
C ILE A 469 3.40 -13.08 22.60
N SER A 470 3.19 -12.41 23.74
CA SER A 470 1.87 -12.08 24.28
C SER A 470 1.91 -10.65 24.81
N LEU A 471 1.08 -9.75 24.27
CA LEU A 471 1.02 -8.34 24.65
C LEU A 471 -0.36 -8.01 25.24
N LYS A 472 -0.37 -7.21 26.31
CA LYS A 472 -1.58 -6.65 26.89
C LYS A 472 -1.39 -5.19 27.24
N PHE A 473 -2.25 -4.31 26.75
CA PHE A 473 -2.22 -2.90 27.10
C PHE A 473 -2.74 -2.69 28.51
N THR A 474 -1.88 -2.15 29.36
CA THR A 474 -2.21 -1.72 30.72
C THR A 474 -2.87 -0.36 30.72
N GLU A 475 -2.54 0.51 29.76
CA GLU A 475 -3.15 1.82 29.60
C GLU A 475 -3.11 2.29 28.14
N ILE A 476 -4.22 2.87 27.67
CA ILE A 476 -4.27 3.65 26.42
C ILE A 476 -4.99 4.95 26.74
N LYS A 477 -4.29 6.08 26.68
CA LYS A 477 -4.85 7.39 26.98
C LYS A 477 -4.23 8.50 26.10
N PRO A 478 -4.90 9.66 25.98
CA PRO A 478 -4.29 10.85 25.38
C PRO A 478 -3.09 11.36 26.19
N HIS A 479 -2.41 12.36 25.64
CA HIS A 479 -1.36 13.12 26.35
C HIS A 479 -0.15 12.25 26.73
N GLY A 480 0.42 11.57 25.74
CA GLY A 480 1.75 10.95 25.89
C GLY A 480 2.85 11.97 26.21
N ARG A 481 2.70 13.21 25.76
CA ARG A 481 3.65 14.31 26.03
C ARG A 481 2.99 15.70 26.06
N ARG A 482 1.96 15.92 25.27
CA ARG A 482 1.25 17.20 25.12
C ARG A 482 0.11 17.31 26.13
N THR A 483 -0.44 18.51 26.28
CA THR A 483 -1.50 18.82 27.27
C THR A 483 -2.67 19.61 26.68
N ASP A 484 -2.70 19.81 25.36
CA ASP A 484 -3.70 20.63 24.69
C ASP A 484 -5.06 19.91 24.53
N LYS A 485 -6.13 20.67 24.31
CA LYS A 485 -7.50 20.13 24.19
C LYS A 485 -7.69 19.20 22.99
N PHE A 486 -6.96 19.41 21.90
CA PHE A 486 -7.11 18.61 20.70
C PHE A 486 -6.57 17.20 20.94
N THR A 487 -5.36 17.09 21.49
CA THR A 487 -4.76 15.80 21.84
C THR A 487 -5.43 15.12 23.03
N ALA A 488 -6.13 15.87 23.89
CA ALA A 488 -6.97 15.31 24.96
C ALA A 488 -8.15 14.49 24.41
N ARG A 489 -8.70 14.90 23.26
CA ARG A 489 -9.86 14.25 22.62
C ARG A 489 -9.43 13.17 21.62
N TYR A 490 -8.35 13.43 20.86
CA TYR A 490 -7.87 12.58 19.77
C TYR A 490 -6.47 12.05 20.12
N TRP A 491 -6.45 10.94 20.86
CA TRP A 491 -5.22 10.37 21.41
C TRP A 491 -4.23 9.89 20.33
N GLY A 492 -4.71 9.59 19.12
CA GLY A 492 -3.85 9.17 18.00
C GLY A 492 -2.82 10.22 17.57
N PHE A 493 -2.97 11.48 17.97
CA PHE A 493 -1.97 12.52 17.71
C PHE A 493 -0.88 12.64 18.80
N ASP A 494 -1.09 12.02 19.95
CA ASP A 494 -0.18 12.05 21.10
C ASP A 494 -0.45 10.87 22.06
N ALA A 495 -0.23 9.66 21.55
CA ALA A 495 -0.65 8.44 22.22
C ALA A 495 0.22 8.12 23.46
N ASN A 496 -0.43 7.91 24.60
CA ASN A 496 0.16 7.27 25.77
C ASN A 496 -0.31 5.81 25.79
N ALA A 497 0.51 4.92 25.23
CA ALA A 497 0.28 3.49 25.25
C ALA A 497 1.28 2.83 26.19
N SER A 498 0.77 2.19 27.23
CA SER A 498 1.55 1.39 28.18
C SER A 498 1.06 -0.06 28.14
N TYR A 499 1.97 -1.01 28.25
CA TYR A 499 1.65 -2.42 28.07
C TYR A 499 2.65 -3.33 28.79
N ASP A 500 2.18 -4.54 29.06
CA ASP A 500 3.02 -5.67 29.42
C ASP A 500 3.18 -6.56 28.18
N VAL A 501 4.41 -6.98 27.90
CA VAL A 501 4.69 -7.96 26.85
C VAL A 501 5.52 -9.10 27.41
N THR A 502 5.06 -10.32 27.19
CA THR A 502 5.78 -11.55 27.51
C THR A 502 6.39 -12.09 26.22
N ILE A 503 7.71 -12.28 26.22
CA ILE A 503 8.47 -12.89 25.13
C ILE A 503 9.18 -14.12 25.68
N ASP A 504 8.87 -15.29 25.13
CA ASP A 504 9.44 -16.60 25.54
C ASP A 504 9.39 -16.85 27.05
N GLY A 505 8.30 -16.40 27.70
CA GLY A 505 8.06 -16.57 29.14
C GLY A 505 8.63 -15.46 30.03
N LYS A 506 9.40 -14.50 29.49
CA LYS A 506 9.88 -13.34 30.24
C LYS A 506 9.01 -12.11 29.97
N THR A 507 8.54 -11.47 31.03
CA THR A 507 7.64 -10.31 30.95
C THR A 507 8.40 -8.99 31.09
N TYR A 508 8.04 -8.04 30.24
CA TYR A 508 8.57 -6.69 30.18
C TYR A 508 7.42 -5.69 30.31
N HIS A 509 7.64 -4.62 31.06
CA HIS A 509 6.69 -3.51 31.18
C HIS A 509 7.21 -2.30 30.40
N VAL A 510 6.34 -1.69 29.60
CA VAL A 510 6.61 -0.46 28.85
C VAL A 510 5.63 0.61 29.31
N GLU A 511 6.16 1.72 29.79
CA GLU A 511 5.38 2.87 30.24
C GLU A 511 5.46 3.99 29.20
N ASN A 512 4.33 4.34 28.58
CA ASN A 512 4.26 5.41 27.57
C ASN A 512 5.27 5.22 26.42
N LEU A 513 4.95 4.29 25.52
CA LEU A 513 5.76 3.93 24.36
C LEU A 513 6.28 5.16 23.58
N SER A 514 5.36 6.05 23.19
CA SER A 514 5.64 7.16 22.28
C SER A 514 6.37 8.32 22.96
N GLY A 515 5.98 8.66 24.20
CA GLY A 515 6.47 9.82 24.91
C GLY A 515 7.73 9.58 25.74
N LYS A 516 8.02 8.31 26.10
CA LYS A 516 9.08 7.95 27.05
C LYS A 516 9.99 6.85 26.53
N GLU A 517 9.48 5.65 26.28
CA GLU A 517 10.34 4.46 26.09
C GLU A 517 11.07 4.43 24.74
N VAL A 518 10.40 4.79 23.64
CA VAL A 518 11.07 4.92 22.32
C VAL A 518 12.13 6.04 22.33
N PRO A 519 11.82 7.28 22.80
CA PRO A 519 12.84 8.32 22.92
C PRO A 519 14.03 7.93 23.80
N ALA A 520 13.79 7.35 24.98
CA ALA A 520 14.88 6.94 25.89
C ALA A 520 15.75 5.83 25.25
N PHE A 521 15.15 4.86 24.55
CA PHE A 521 15.90 3.86 23.80
C PHE A 521 16.73 4.48 22.67
N ALA A 522 16.14 5.40 21.90
CA ALA A 522 16.76 5.98 20.71
C ALA A 522 17.81 7.07 21.01
N LEU A 523 17.66 7.83 22.10
CA LEU A 523 18.51 8.97 22.41
C LEU A 523 19.44 8.72 23.60
N GLU A 524 18.97 8.00 24.62
CA GLU A 524 19.71 7.82 25.88
C GLU A 524 20.38 6.44 25.97
N GLY A 525 20.05 5.52 25.06
CA GLY A 525 20.59 4.16 25.06
C GLY A 525 19.96 3.23 26.09
N LYS A 526 18.85 3.63 26.70
CA LYS A 526 18.13 2.85 27.71
C LYS A 526 17.79 1.45 27.17
N ASN A 527 18.17 0.40 27.89
CA ASN A 527 17.88 -1.01 27.59
C ASN A 527 18.41 -1.54 26.23
N ARG A 528 19.39 -0.87 25.59
CA ARG A 528 19.99 -1.35 24.33
C ARG A 528 20.80 -2.63 24.46
N ASP A 529 21.35 -2.87 25.65
CA ASP A 529 22.08 -4.08 26.02
C ASP A 529 21.17 -5.30 26.22
N ASN A 530 19.86 -5.08 26.38
CA ASN A 530 18.88 -6.17 26.45
C ASN A 530 18.48 -6.62 25.03
N PRO A 531 18.79 -7.87 24.63
CA PRO A 531 18.53 -8.36 23.28
C PRO A 531 17.04 -8.42 22.92
N ASP A 532 16.15 -8.50 23.92
CA ASP A 532 14.71 -8.55 23.69
C ASP A 532 14.07 -7.17 23.54
N TRP A 533 14.74 -6.11 24.00
CA TRP A 533 14.09 -4.80 24.15
C TRP A 533 13.68 -4.19 22.80
N GLY A 534 14.46 -4.43 21.74
CA GLY A 534 14.05 -4.06 20.38
C GLY A 534 12.75 -4.74 19.96
N THR A 535 12.57 -6.03 20.31
CA THR A 535 11.33 -6.79 20.05
C THR A 535 10.17 -6.29 20.92
N VAL A 536 10.43 -5.92 22.18
CA VAL A 536 9.46 -5.32 23.09
C VAL A 536 8.87 -4.02 22.52
N LEU A 537 9.71 -3.11 22.02
CA LEU A 537 9.28 -1.86 21.40
C LEU A 537 8.56 -2.10 20.08
N PHE A 538 9.07 -3.01 19.24
CA PHE A 538 8.44 -3.41 17.98
C PHE A 538 7.02 -3.93 18.18
N ALA A 539 6.82 -4.86 19.12
CA ALA A 539 5.51 -5.46 19.38
C ALA A 539 4.47 -4.41 19.80
N GLY A 540 4.85 -3.51 20.71
CA GLY A 540 3.98 -2.40 21.11
C GLY A 540 3.72 -1.42 20.00
N ALA A 541 4.73 -1.09 19.19
CA ALA A 541 4.57 -0.16 18.07
C ALA A 541 3.57 -0.67 17.04
N VAL A 542 3.60 -1.96 16.68
CA VAL A 542 2.66 -2.55 15.71
C VAL A 542 1.22 -2.53 16.24
N LEU A 543 0.98 -3.05 17.44
CA LEU A 543 -0.39 -3.12 18.00
C LEU A 543 -0.94 -1.73 18.36
N THR A 544 -0.09 -0.80 18.79
CA THR A 544 -0.53 0.58 19.04
C THR A 544 -0.92 1.26 17.74
N GLN A 545 -0.12 1.10 16.67
CA GLN A 545 -0.45 1.66 15.35
C GLN A 545 -1.77 1.10 14.81
N GLU A 546 -2.02 -0.20 14.97
CA GLU A 546 -3.31 -0.80 14.61
C GLU A 546 -4.48 -0.04 15.25
N LEU A 547 -4.44 0.17 16.58
CA LEU A 547 -5.48 0.90 17.31
C LEU A 547 -5.49 2.42 17.06
N MET A 548 -4.39 3.00 16.59
CA MET A 548 -4.34 4.42 16.20
C MET A 548 -4.96 4.64 14.83
N TYR A 549 -4.73 3.73 13.88
CA TYR A 549 -5.17 3.89 12.50
C TYR A 549 -6.64 3.53 12.30
N ILE A 550 -7.21 2.59 13.07
CA ILE A 550 -8.62 2.15 12.94
C ILE A 550 -9.66 3.28 12.93
N GLY A 551 -9.31 4.48 13.41
CA GLY A 551 -10.18 5.65 13.30
C GLY A 551 -10.57 6.02 11.88
N HIS A 552 -9.90 5.46 10.86
CA HIS A 552 -10.33 5.55 9.45
C HIS A 552 -11.62 4.76 9.15
N THR A 553 -12.01 3.78 9.98
CA THR A 553 -13.26 2.99 9.86
C THR A 553 -14.13 3.19 11.09
N ILE A 554 -15.06 4.15 11.02
CA ILE A 554 -15.79 4.70 12.18
C ILE A 554 -17.12 3.96 12.48
N ILE A 555 -17.27 2.71 12.06
CA ILE A 555 -18.51 1.94 12.23
C ILE A 555 -18.86 1.63 13.70
N ASN A 556 -17.89 1.69 14.62
CA ASN A 556 -18.15 1.64 16.07
C ASN A 556 -18.79 2.94 16.62
N ILE A 557 -18.90 3.99 15.80
CA ILE A 557 -19.51 5.27 16.15
C ILE A 557 -20.81 5.47 15.37
N THR A 558 -20.76 5.33 14.03
CA THR A 558 -21.88 5.65 13.16
C THR A 558 -23.05 4.68 13.32
N VAL A 559 -22.77 3.37 13.43
CA VAL A 559 -23.81 2.36 13.63
C VAL A 559 -24.51 2.50 14.99
N PRO A 560 -23.80 2.65 16.12
CA PRO A 560 -24.47 2.85 17.40
C PRO A 560 -25.24 4.17 17.49
N ALA A 561 -24.75 5.24 16.87
CA ALA A 561 -25.48 6.51 16.79
C ALA A 561 -26.81 6.34 16.04
N ALA A 562 -26.83 5.56 14.95
CA ALA A 562 -28.04 5.23 14.21
C ALA A 562 -29.06 4.48 15.06
N VAL A 563 -28.63 3.42 15.75
CA VAL A 563 -29.49 2.63 16.63
C VAL A 563 -30.04 3.48 17.78
N ALA A 564 -29.19 4.29 18.40
CA ALA A 564 -29.61 5.17 19.49
C ALA A 564 -30.67 6.19 19.06
N ALA A 565 -30.54 6.74 17.85
CA ALA A 565 -31.53 7.66 17.30
C ALA A 565 -32.90 7.00 17.11
N LEU A 566 -32.89 5.77 16.59
CA LEU A 566 -34.09 4.94 16.41
C LEU A 566 -34.74 4.53 17.75
N LEU A 567 -33.97 4.50 18.84
CA LEU A 567 -34.46 4.28 20.20
C LEU A 567 -34.87 5.58 20.92
N GLY A 568 -34.99 6.69 20.18
CA GLY A 568 -35.54 7.96 20.68
C GLY A 568 -34.51 8.96 21.21
N VAL A 569 -33.21 8.71 21.04
CA VAL A 569 -32.18 9.71 21.35
C VAL A 569 -32.11 10.74 20.22
N ASP A 570 -31.99 12.03 20.54
CA ASP A 570 -31.75 13.05 19.52
C ASP A 570 -30.50 12.70 18.67
N PRO A 571 -30.55 12.75 17.32
CA PRO A 571 -29.42 12.35 16.46
C PRO A 571 -28.10 13.06 16.77
N LYS A 572 -28.13 14.34 17.14
CA LYS A 572 -26.91 15.10 17.48
C LYS A 572 -26.35 14.63 18.83
N LYS A 573 -27.21 14.35 19.80
CA LYS A 573 -26.80 13.76 21.08
C LYS A 573 -26.27 12.34 20.90
N ALA A 574 -26.96 11.50 20.13
CA ALA A 574 -26.57 10.12 19.84
C ALA A 574 -25.16 10.06 19.21
N ALA A 575 -24.90 10.89 18.21
CA ALA A 575 -23.59 11.01 17.57
C ALA A 575 -22.48 11.42 18.55
N LYS A 576 -22.75 12.43 19.38
CA LYS A 576 -21.79 12.90 20.39
C LYS A 576 -21.49 11.82 21.43
N ASP A 577 -22.52 11.20 22.00
CA ASP A 577 -22.35 10.16 23.02
C ASP A 577 -21.63 8.92 22.45
N ALA A 578 -21.95 8.52 21.21
CA ALA A 578 -21.30 7.42 20.52
C ALA A 578 -19.81 7.69 20.32
N GLU A 579 -19.46 8.88 19.82
CA GLU A 579 -18.07 9.32 19.63
C GLU A 579 -17.33 9.47 20.96
N ASP A 580 -18.01 9.91 22.04
CA ASP A 580 -17.42 10.02 23.37
C ASP A 580 -17.13 8.65 24.01
N GLY A 581 -17.97 7.64 23.79
CA GLY A 581 -17.74 6.27 24.28
C GLY A 581 -16.74 5.45 23.47
N ALA A 582 -16.66 5.66 22.15
CA ALA A 582 -15.75 4.95 21.25
C ALA A 582 -14.34 5.57 21.27
N TYR A 583 -13.66 5.50 22.42
CA TYR A 583 -12.41 6.20 22.65
C TYR A 583 -11.23 5.73 21.77
N LEU A 584 -11.21 4.47 21.33
CA LEU A 584 -10.20 3.95 20.39
C LEU A 584 -10.56 4.35 18.97
N THR A 585 -11.81 4.13 18.56
CA THR A 585 -12.25 4.49 17.20
C THR A 585 -12.18 6.01 16.97
N ARG A 586 -12.35 6.83 18.02
CA ARG A 586 -12.11 8.29 17.99
C ARG A 586 -10.63 8.66 18.19
N ALA A 587 -9.67 7.85 17.73
CA ALA A 587 -8.25 8.20 17.76
C ALA A 587 -7.94 9.47 16.96
N ILE A 588 -8.70 9.72 15.89
CA ILE A 588 -8.55 10.85 14.96
C ILE A 588 -9.89 11.60 14.77
N PRO A 589 -9.88 12.90 14.41
CA PRO A 589 -11.10 13.70 14.30
C PRO A 589 -11.97 13.33 13.08
N GLY A 590 -13.24 13.71 13.15
CA GLY A 590 -14.14 13.74 11.98
C GLY A 590 -15.32 12.76 12.01
N ALA A 591 -15.43 11.91 13.03
CA ALA A 591 -16.51 10.92 13.13
C ALA A 591 -17.87 11.53 13.52
N GLY A 592 -17.89 12.52 14.43
CA GLY A 592 -19.13 13.05 14.99
C GLY A 592 -20.12 13.64 13.98
N GLU A 593 -19.63 14.33 12.94
CA GLU A 593 -20.51 14.87 11.89
C GLU A 593 -21.16 13.75 11.07
N LYS A 594 -20.37 12.74 10.67
CA LYS A 594 -20.85 11.59 9.91
C LYS A 594 -21.82 10.74 10.72
N ALA A 595 -21.55 10.54 12.00
CA ALA A 595 -22.47 9.83 12.89
C ALA A 595 -23.82 10.54 13.03
N ARG A 596 -23.85 11.88 13.03
CA ARG A 596 -25.09 12.66 13.05
C ARG A 596 -25.88 12.49 11.76
N GLU A 597 -25.22 12.57 10.61
CA GLU A 597 -25.86 12.37 9.29
C GLU A 597 -26.48 10.98 9.18
N VAL A 598 -25.72 9.94 9.54
CA VAL A 598 -26.17 8.55 9.55
C VAL A 598 -27.37 8.37 10.51
N ALA A 599 -27.33 8.98 11.70
CA ALA A 599 -28.45 8.92 12.65
C ALA A 599 -29.74 9.60 12.12
N GLN A 600 -29.62 10.72 11.42
CA GLN A 600 -30.76 11.39 10.78
C GLN A 600 -31.34 10.56 9.63
N LEU A 601 -30.47 9.96 8.81
CA LEU A 601 -30.88 9.10 7.72
C LEU A 601 -31.57 7.84 8.23
N ALA A 602 -31.07 7.23 9.32
CA ALA A 602 -31.68 6.06 9.93
C ALA A 602 -33.13 6.31 10.34
N ASN A 603 -33.41 7.43 11.01
CA ASN A 603 -34.79 7.84 11.33
C ASN A 603 -35.66 7.97 10.08
N SER A 604 -35.13 8.58 9.03
CA SER A 604 -35.87 8.77 7.76
C SER A 604 -36.20 7.42 7.11
N VAL A 605 -35.26 6.47 7.09
CA VAL A 605 -35.50 5.11 6.57
C VAL A 605 -36.54 4.38 7.42
N TYR A 606 -36.41 4.43 8.75
CA TYR A 606 -37.33 3.78 9.67
C TYR A 606 -38.77 4.31 9.54
N GLU A 607 -38.94 5.62 9.43
CA GLU A 607 -40.24 6.26 9.18
C GLU A 607 -40.87 5.73 7.87
N LYS A 608 -40.08 5.62 6.80
CA LYS A 608 -40.59 5.14 5.50
C LYS A 608 -40.97 3.66 5.50
N ILE A 609 -40.24 2.79 6.18
CA ILE A 609 -40.57 1.35 6.25
C ILE A 609 -41.71 1.04 7.24
N THR A 610 -42.04 1.99 8.12
CA THR A 610 -43.14 1.87 9.10
C THR A 610 -44.43 2.55 8.65
N THR A 611 -44.33 3.44 7.67
CA THR A 611 -45.49 4.06 7.01
C THR A 611 -45.98 3.16 5.88
N PRO A 612 -47.28 2.85 5.79
CA PRO A 612 -47.84 2.13 4.65
C PRO A 612 -47.54 2.86 3.33
N PHE A 613 -47.16 2.10 2.29
CA PHE A 613 -47.03 2.66 0.95
C PHE A 613 -48.42 3.09 0.45
N PRO A 614 -48.58 4.33 -0.07
CA PRO A 614 -49.88 4.85 -0.50
C PRO A 614 -50.51 4.08 -1.66
#